data_AF-C5CEY1-F1
#
_entry.id   AF-C5CEY1-F1
#
_cell.length_a   1.000
_cell.length_b   1.000
_cell.length_c   1.000
_cell.angle_alpha   90.00
_cell.angle_beta   90.00
_cell.angle_gamma   90.00
#
_symmetry.space_group_name_H-M   'P 1'
#
loop_
_entity.id
_entity.type
_entity.pdbx_description
1 polymer ?
#
loop_
_entity_poly.entity_id
_entity_poly.type
_entity_poly.pdbx_seq_one_letter_code
_entity_poly.pdbx_strand_id
1 'polypeptide(L)'
;MLRNIFIVIFVILSSILLAEVSETTSATEVTVPSVEEEVATATVVGEEKAMTPEELLARKAALEEELNRINLQLMDLLTESVSAGMNLKENLEKLQTELQQLKTQLLGLSNNLSSFKGDQESFNKEVSTALTRIDALVSQVDQLNSSIDQLKESLQKIEQRVSTSFWLSIVAILVSVTIAVLIAFQII
;
A
#
# COMPACT_ATOMS: atom_id res chain seq x y z
N MET A 1 3.10 10.31 2.03
CA MET A 1 4.06 10.21 0.89
C MET A 1 3.56 9.32 -0.25
N LEU A 2 2.95 8.15 0.00
CA LEU A 2 2.45 7.26 -1.07
C LEU A 2 1.41 7.90 -2.02
N ARG A 3 0.54 8.79 -1.51
CA ARG A 3 -0.46 9.48 -2.34
C ARG A 3 0.15 10.34 -3.44
N ASN A 4 1.30 10.98 -3.18
CA ASN A 4 2.00 11.78 -4.18
C ASN A 4 2.67 10.89 -5.24
N ILE A 5 3.18 9.72 -4.85
CA ILE A 5 3.79 8.76 -5.79
C ILE A 5 2.74 8.21 -6.76
N PHE A 6 1.56 7.85 -6.27
CA PHE A 6 0.46 7.38 -7.14
C PHE A 6 -0.02 8.46 -8.12
N ILE A 7 -0.11 9.71 -7.69
CA ILE A 7 -0.50 10.83 -8.56
C ILE A 7 0.56 11.05 -9.66
N VAL A 8 1.85 11.00 -9.31
CA VAL A 8 2.94 11.17 -10.28
C VAL A 8 2.93 10.04 -11.33
N ILE A 9 2.74 8.79 -10.90
CA ILE A 9 2.67 7.63 -11.81
C ILE A 9 1.44 7.74 -12.75
N PHE A 10 0.28 8.15 -12.22
CA PHE A 10 -0.95 8.31 -13.01
C PHE A 10 -0.83 9.42 -14.08
N VAL A 11 -0.16 10.53 -13.74
CA VAL A 11 0.10 11.63 -14.68
C VAL A 11 1.03 11.17 -15.81
N ILE A 12 2.11 10.44 -15.48
CA ILE A 12 3.05 9.91 -16.48
C ILE A 12 2.36 8.92 -17.42
N LEU A 13 1.54 8.00 -16.89
CA LEU A 13 0.78 7.05 -17.72
C LEU A 13 -0.25 7.75 -18.62
N SER A 14 -0.93 8.81 -18.14
CA SER A 14 -1.87 9.57 -18.97
C SER A 14 -1.17 10.32 -20.12
N SER A 15 0.02 10.86 -19.89
CA SER A 15 0.79 11.56 -20.93
C SER A 15 1.31 10.62 -22.02
N ILE A 16 1.68 9.38 -21.68
CA ILE A 16 2.12 8.37 -22.64
C ILE A 16 0.94 7.89 -23.49
N LEU A 17 -0.22 7.63 -22.88
CA LEU A 17 -1.42 7.18 -23.59
C LEU A 17 -1.95 8.24 -24.58
N LEU A 18 -1.72 9.53 -24.31
CA LEU A 18 -2.15 10.62 -25.19
C LEU A 18 -1.21 10.81 -26.41
N ALA A 19 0.04 10.35 -26.32
CA ALA A 19 0.99 10.39 -27.44
C ALA A 19 0.69 9.33 -28.50
N GLU A 20 0.20 8.16 -28.08
CA GLU A 20 -0.02 7.00 -28.96
C GLU A 20 -1.32 7.08 -29.79
N VAL A 21 -2.20 8.05 -29.47
CA VAL A 21 -3.45 8.29 -30.21
C VAL A 21 -3.29 9.33 -31.34
N SER A 22 -2.14 10.02 -31.43
CA SER A 22 -1.96 11.09 -32.43
C SER A 22 -1.39 10.64 -33.78
N GLU A 23 -0.95 9.39 -33.93
CA GLU A 23 -0.15 8.97 -35.11
C GLU A 23 -0.89 8.13 -36.17
N THR A 24 -2.20 7.88 -36.03
CA THR A 24 -2.91 7.02 -36.98
C THR A 24 -4.11 7.69 -37.66
N THR A 25 -3.93 8.84 -38.31
CA THR A 25 -4.86 9.33 -39.35
C THR A 25 -4.17 10.32 -40.31
N SER A 26 -3.44 9.81 -41.30
CA SER A 26 -3.30 10.52 -42.57
C SER A 26 -3.39 9.52 -43.71
N ALA A 27 -4.62 9.32 -44.18
CA ALA A 27 -4.88 8.75 -45.48
C ALA A 27 -4.38 9.77 -46.52
N THR A 28 -3.29 9.45 -47.23
CA THR A 28 -2.87 10.23 -48.39
C THR A 28 -3.64 9.76 -49.61
N GLU A 29 -4.51 10.67 -50.02
CA GLU A 29 -5.39 10.67 -51.18
C GLU A 29 -4.62 10.55 -52.49
N VAL A 30 -5.07 9.62 -53.35
CA VAL A 30 -4.61 9.44 -54.73
C VAL A 30 -4.93 10.71 -55.51
N THR A 31 -3.89 11.42 -55.97
CA THR A 31 -4.01 12.47 -56.97
C THR A 31 -3.17 12.09 -58.18
N VAL A 32 -3.87 11.80 -59.28
CA VAL A 32 -3.32 11.63 -60.62
C VAL A 32 -3.15 13.03 -61.21
N PRO A 33 -1.94 13.47 -61.59
CA PRO A 33 -1.79 14.60 -62.49
C PRO A 33 -1.74 14.08 -63.93
N SER A 34 -2.86 14.28 -64.62
CA SER A 34 -2.84 14.59 -66.05
C SER A 34 -2.13 15.93 -66.22
N VAL A 35 -1.24 16.06 -67.22
CA VAL A 35 -1.14 17.22 -68.13
C VAL A 35 0.15 17.17 -68.99
N GLU A 36 -0.12 17.28 -70.30
CA GLU A 36 0.65 17.91 -71.38
C GLU A 36 1.92 17.27 -71.96
N GLU A 37 1.70 16.76 -73.16
CA GLU A 37 2.61 16.58 -74.28
C GLU A 37 3.31 17.92 -74.65
N GLU A 38 4.60 18.05 -74.36
CA GLU A 38 5.46 19.08 -74.95
C GLU A 38 6.56 18.42 -75.80
N VAL A 39 6.35 18.53 -77.11
CA VAL A 39 7.29 18.11 -78.16
C VAL A 39 8.46 19.10 -78.18
N ALA A 40 9.50 18.81 -77.40
CA ALA A 40 10.80 19.47 -77.55
C ALA A 40 11.66 18.68 -78.54
N THR A 41 11.65 19.14 -79.79
CA THR A 41 12.62 18.76 -80.82
C THR A 41 13.97 19.41 -80.51
N ALA A 42 14.92 18.63 -79.98
CA ALA A 42 16.32 19.01 -79.92
C ALA A 42 17.15 18.04 -80.77
N THR A 43 17.30 18.39 -82.04
CA THR A 43 18.32 17.88 -82.94
C THR A 43 19.69 18.38 -82.47
N VAL A 44 20.67 17.47 -82.38
CA VAL A 44 22.14 17.56 -82.55
C VAL A 44 22.70 16.42 -81.68
N VAL A 45 22.81 15.19 -82.20
CA VAL A 45 24.03 14.70 -82.87
C VAL A 45 25.29 15.21 -82.16
N GLY A 46 25.42 14.87 -80.88
CA GLY A 46 26.73 14.54 -80.32
C GLY A 46 26.96 13.07 -80.63
N GLU A 47 28.10 12.74 -81.24
CA GLU A 47 28.53 11.37 -81.49
C GLU A 47 28.16 10.47 -80.31
N GLU A 48 27.26 9.51 -80.54
CA GLU A 48 27.23 8.28 -79.77
C GLU A 48 28.59 7.64 -80.04
N LYS A 49 29.59 8.03 -79.26
CA LYS A 49 30.87 7.35 -79.20
C LYS A 49 30.49 5.94 -78.81
N ALA A 50 30.39 5.06 -79.81
CA ALA A 50 30.04 3.67 -79.64
C ALA A 50 30.92 3.15 -78.52
N MET A 51 30.30 2.81 -77.40
CA MET A 51 31.02 2.39 -76.20
C MET A 51 31.93 1.25 -76.62
N THR A 52 33.23 1.49 -76.51
CA THR A 52 34.21 0.53 -76.99
C THR A 52 34.03 -0.79 -76.23
N PRO A 53 34.38 -1.95 -76.81
CA PRO A 53 34.28 -3.22 -76.11
C PRO A 53 34.96 -3.22 -74.73
N GLU A 54 36.02 -2.42 -74.57
CA GLU A 54 36.73 -2.20 -73.31
C GLU A 54 35.91 -1.40 -72.28
N GLU A 55 35.25 -0.30 -72.68
CA GLU A 55 34.38 0.50 -71.81
C GLU A 55 33.14 -0.32 -71.34
N LEU A 56 32.61 -1.20 -72.21
CA LEU A 56 31.51 -2.10 -71.86
C LEU A 56 31.92 -3.15 -70.83
N LEU A 57 33.13 -3.70 -70.97
CA LEU A 57 33.68 -4.67 -70.03
C LEU A 57 33.96 -4.03 -68.67
N ALA A 58 34.51 -2.81 -68.65
CA ALA A 58 34.71 -2.03 -67.43
C ALA A 58 33.38 -1.73 -66.71
N ARG A 59 32.33 -1.36 -67.47
CA ARG A 59 31.00 -1.09 -66.89
C ARG A 59 30.36 -2.35 -66.30
N LYS A 60 30.53 -3.51 -66.94
CA LYS A 60 30.06 -4.79 -66.38
C LYS A 60 30.76 -5.10 -65.05
N ALA A 61 32.09 -4.95 -65.01
CA ALA A 61 32.87 -5.18 -63.79
C ALA A 61 32.43 -4.24 -62.65
N ALA A 62 32.18 -2.96 -62.94
CA ALA A 62 31.71 -1.98 -61.96
C ALA A 62 30.32 -2.34 -61.39
N LEU A 63 29.39 -2.78 -62.25
CA LEU A 63 28.06 -3.25 -61.84
C LEU A 63 28.14 -4.52 -60.97
N GLU A 64 29.04 -5.44 -61.29
CA GLU A 64 29.25 -6.67 -60.52
C GLU A 64 29.85 -6.38 -59.13
N GLU A 65 30.73 -5.37 -59.05
CA GLU A 65 31.26 -4.88 -57.77
C GLU A 65 30.17 -4.19 -56.93
N GLU A 66 29.34 -3.35 -57.55
CA GLU A 66 28.21 -2.69 -56.88
C GLU A 66 27.19 -3.70 -56.36
N LEU A 67 26.86 -4.73 -57.16
CA LEU A 67 26.00 -5.83 -56.74
C LEU A 67 26.57 -6.56 -55.52
N ASN A 68 27.87 -6.84 -55.51
CA ASN A 68 28.53 -7.48 -54.37
C ASN A 68 28.52 -6.58 -53.12
N ARG A 69 28.74 -5.26 -53.28
CA ARG A 69 28.64 -4.31 -52.15
C ARG A 69 27.23 -4.27 -51.57
N ILE A 70 26.21 -4.15 -52.42
CA ILE A 70 24.81 -4.15 -51.99
C ILE A 70 24.45 -5.45 -51.27
N ASN A 71 24.89 -6.59 -51.81
CA ASN A 71 24.62 -7.89 -51.20
C ASN A 71 25.26 -8.02 -49.81
N LEU A 72 26.48 -7.51 -49.62
CA LEU A 72 27.13 -7.46 -48.30
C LEU A 72 26.37 -6.54 -47.33
N GLN A 73 25.96 -5.36 -47.76
CA GLN A 73 25.17 -4.44 -46.94
C GLN A 73 23.82 -5.02 -46.52
N LEU A 74 23.14 -5.72 -47.43
CA LEU A 74 21.89 -6.42 -47.12
C LEU A 74 22.08 -7.51 -46.07
N MET A 75 23.17 -8.28 -46.16
CA MET A 75 23.47 -9.31 -45.16
C MET A 75 23.78 -8.73 -43.78
N ASP A 76 24.48 -7.60 -43.73
CA ASP A 76 24.78 -6.90 -42.47
C ASP A 76 23.50 -6.34 -41.83
N LEU A 77 22.67 -5.64 -42.60
CA LEU A 77 21.35 -5.13 -42.16
C LEU A 77 20.42 -6.26 -41.70
N LEU A 78 20.41 -7.39 -42.41
CA LEU A 78 19.62 -8.56 -42.02
C LEU A 78 20.10 -9.12 -40.68
N THR A 79 21.42 -9.18 -40.48
CA THR A 79 22.02 -9.67 -39.24
C THR A 79 21.70 -8.74 -38.06
N GLU A 80 21.82 -7.43 -38.25
CA GLU A 80 21.50 -6.43 -37.23
C GLU A 80 20.00 -6.45 -36.88
N SER A 81 19.13 -6.48 -37.88
CA SER A 81 17.68 -6.55 -37.70
C SER A 81 17.25 -7.82 -36.96
N VAL A 82 17.80 -8.98 -37.32
CA VAL A 82 17.54 -10.25 -36.62
C VAL A 82 18.03 -10.19 -35.17
N SER A 83 19.23 -9.66 -34.93
CA SER A 83 19.78 -9.52 -33.57
C SER A 83 18.92 -8.57 -32.70
N ALA A 84 18.51 -7.43 -33.25
CA ALA A 84 17.63 -6.48 -32.57
C ALA A 84 16.27 -7.12 -32.23
N GLY A 85 15.69 -7.88 -33.17
CA GLY A 85 14.45 -8.63 -32.95
C GLY A 85 14.57 -9.68 -31.84
N MET A 86 15.70 -10.40 -31.77
CA MET A 86 15.96 -11.36 -30.70
C MET A 86 16.10 -10.68 -29.34
N ASN A 87 16.82 -9.56 -29.27
CA ASN A 87 16.97 -8.78 -28.03
C ASN A 87 15.62 -8.22 -27.54
N LEU A 88 14.79 -7.69 -28.44
CA LEU A 88 13.46 -7.22 -28.11
C LEU A 88 12.58 -8.34 -27.55
N LYS A 89 12.64 -9.53 -28.15
CA LYS A 89 11.90 -10.70 -27.68
C LYS A 89 12.34 -11.11 -26.27
N GLU A 90 13.65 -11.18 -26.01
CA GLU A 90 14.17 -11.52 -24.68
C GLU A 90 13.75 -10.49 -23.62
N ASN A 91 13.84 -9.20 -23.94
CA ASN A 91 13.38 -8.14 -23.05
C ASN A 91 11.88 -8.23 -22.75
N LEU A 92 11.06 -8.56 -23.76
CA LEU A 92 9.61 -8.74 -23.58
C LEU A 92 9.31 -9.92 -22.64
N GLU A 93 9.98 -11.05 -22.82
CA GLU A 93 9.81 -12.24 -21.97
C GLU A 93 10.23 -11.97 -20.52
N LYS A 94 11.32 -11.22 -20.33
CA LYS A 94 11.76 -10.77 -19.01
C LYS A 94 10.72 -9.85 -18.36
N LEU A 95 10.23 -8.86 -19.09
CA LEU A 95 9.23 -7.92 -18.58
C LEU A 95 7.91 -8.62 -18.22
N GLN A 96 7.49 -9.60 -19.02
CA GLN A 96 6.34 -10.44 -18.70
C GLN A 96 6.54 -11.21 -17.40
N THR A 97 7.73 -11.77 -17.19
CA THR A 97 8.07 -12.50 -15.96
C THR A 97 8.04 -11.58 -14.74
N GLU A 98 8.65 -10.40 -14.83
CA GLU A 98 8.65 -9.39 -13.76
C GLU A 98 7.22 -8.93 -13.43
N LEU A 99 6.37 -8.74 -14.45
CA LEU A 99 4.97 -8.35 -14.25
C LEU A 99 4.19 -9.44 -13.50
N GLN A 100 4.38 -10.71 -13.83
CA GLN A 100 3.73 -11.82 -13.10
C GLN A 100 4.21 -11.93 -11.65
N GLN A 101 5.50 -11.69 -11.40
CA GLN A 101 6.04 -11.64 -10.04
C GLN A 101 5.41 -10.50 -9.25
N LEU A 102 5.34 -9.30 -9.84
CA LEU A 102 4.73 -8.13 -9.20
C LEU A 102 3.25 -8.34 -8.89
N LYS A 103 2.51 -8.97 -9.81
CA LYS A 103 1.10 -9.36 -9.61
C LYS A 103 0.94 -10.30 -8.41
N THR A 104 1.82 -11.30 -8.30
CA THR A 104 1.83 -12.25 -7.18
C THR A 104 2.13 -11.53 -5.86
N GLN A 105 3.13 -10.65 -5.84
CA GLN A 105 3.47 -9.86 -4.65
C GLN A 105 2.30 -8.94 -4.22
N LEU A 106 1.63 -8.31 -5.16
CA LEU A 106 0.47 -7.45 -4.88
C LEU A 106 -0.69 -8.23 -4.26
N LEU A 107 -0.98 -9.44 -4.75
CA LEU A 107 -1.98 -10.33 -4.15
C LEU A 107 -1.59 -10.74 -2.74
N GLY A 108 -0.32 -11.08 -2.51
CA GLY A 108 0.21 -11.39 -1.18
C GLY A 108 0.05 -10.22 -0.21
N LEU A 109 0.39 -9.01 -0.64
CA LEU A 109 0.23 -7.80 0.17
C LEU A 109 -1.24 -7.51 0.49
N SER A 110 -2.14 -7.69 -0.48
CA SER A 110 -3.59 -7.54 -0.28
C SER A 110 -4.12 -8.51 0.78
N ASN A 111 -3.68 -9.77 0.74
CA ASN A 111 -4.09 -10.77 1.73
C ASN A 111 -3.57 -10.42 3.13
N ASN A 112 -2.31 -10.00 3.24
CA ASN A 112 -1.71 -9.57 4.50
C ASN A 112 -2.45 -8.37 5.09
N LEU A 113 -2.83 -7.39 4.26
CA LEU A 113 -3.60 -6.23 4.70
C LEU A 113 -4.99 -6.63 5.23
N SER A 114 -5.64 -7.58 4.56
CA SER A 114 -6.93 -8.11 5.01
C SER A 114 -6.81 -8.81 6.37
N SER A 115 -5.79 -9.65 6.55
CA SER A 115 -5.50 -10.31 7.84
C SER A 115 -5.25 -9.29 8.94
N PHE A 116 -4.39 -8.31 8.69
CA PHE A 116 -4.06 -7.26 9.67
C PHE A 116 -5.30 -6.48 10.10
N LYS A 117 -6.22 -6.19 9.17
CA LYS A 117 -7.49 -5.53 9.48
C LYS A 117 -8.37 -6.40 10.39
N GLY A 118 -8.39 -7.71 10.17
CA GLY A 118 -9.08 -8.68 11.03
C GLY A 118 -8.49 -8.71 12.44
N ASP A 119 -7.16 -8.79 12.54
CA ASP A 119 -6.45 -8.78 13.82
C ASP A 119 -6.72 -7.49 14.60
N GLN A 120 -6.69 -6.34 13.92
CA GLN A 120 -7.00 -5.05 14.53
C GLN A 120 -8.44 -4.99 15.07
N GLU A 121 -9.42 -5.56 14.36
CA GLU A 121 -10.80 -5.63 14.83
C GLU A 121 -10.94 -6.53 16.05
N SER A 122 -10.26 -7.69 16.07
CA SER A 122 -10.22 -8.58 17.24
C SER A 122 -9.64 -7.89 18.46
N PHE A 123 -8.48 -7.23 18.28
CA PHE A 123 -7.81 -6.49 19.35
C PHE A 123 -8.72 -5.39 19.93
N ASN A 124 -9.42 -4.64 19.09
CA ASN A 124 -10.37 -3.63 19.55
C ASN A 124 -11.51 -4.22 20.40
N LYS A 125 -12.03 -5.40 20.04
CA LYS A 125 -13.05 -6.11 20.83
C LYS A 125 -12.51 -6.56 22.19
N GLU A 126 -11.28 -7.06 22.21
CA GLU A 126 -10.60 -7.46 23.46
C GLU A 126 -10.38 -6.26 24.38
N VAL A 127 -9.89 -5.14 23.86
CA VAL A 127 -9.71 -3.89 24.63
C VAL A 127 -11.04 -3.39 25.20
N SER A 128 -12.11 -3.37 24.39
CA SER A 128 -13.44 -2.96 24.86
C SER A 128 -13.94 -3.87 25.99
N THR A 129 -13.77 -5.18 25.85
CA THR A 129 -14.12 -6.17 26.88
C THR A 129 -13.32 -5.94 28.16
N ALA A 130 -12.01 -5.67 28.04
CA ALA A 130 -11.16 -5.39 29.19
C ALA A 130 -11.59 -4.12 29.93
N LEU A 131 -11.93 -3.05 29.20
CA LEU A 131 -12.44 -1.81 29.80
C LEU A 131 -13.74 -2.06 30.58
N THR A 132 -14.69 -2.80 30.01
CA THR A 132 -15.94 -3.16 30.73
C THR A 132 -15.65 -3.96 32.01
N ARG A 133 -14.66 -4.86 31.99
CA ARG A 133 -14.25 -5.62 33.19
C ARG A 133 -13.60 -4.72 34.24
N ILE A 134 -12.81 -3.74 33.83
CA ILE A 134 -12.22 -2.75 34.74
C ILE A 134 -13.32 -1.94 35.40
N ASP A 135 -14.29 -1.41 34.65
CA ASP A 135 -15.41 -0.65 35.20
C ASP A 135 -16.22 -1.46 36.23
N ALA A 136 -16.46 -2.75 35.93
CA ALA A 136 -17.13 -3.65 36.86
C ALA A 136 -16.31 -3.87 38.15
N LEU A 137 -14.99 -4.00 38.04
CA LEU A 137 -14.11 -4.14 39.21
C LEU A 137 -14.06 -2.87 40.04
N VAL A 138 -14.02 -1.69 39.42
CA VAL A 138 -14.08 -0.40 40.12
C VAL A 138 -15.37 -0.31 40.93
N SER A 139 -16.52 -0.65 40.32
CA SER A 139 -17.81 -0.67 41.02
C SER A 139 -17.83 -1.64 42.20
N GLN A 140 -17.25 -2.84 42.05
CA GLN A 140 -17.14 -3.80 43.15
C GLN A 140 -16.26 -3.28 44.30
N VAL A 141 -15.15 -2.59 43.98
CA VAL A 141 -14.28 -1.98 44.98
C VAL A 141 -15.04 -0.89 45.74
N ASP A 142 -15.80 -0.03 45.06
CA ASP A 142 -16.60 1.01 45.70
C ASP A 142 -17.66 0.42 46.65
N GLN A 143 -18.34 -0.65 46.23
CA GLN A 143 -19.29 -1.37 47.06
C GLN A 143 -18.64 -2.00 48.31
N LEU A 144 -17.45 -2.58 48.13
CA LEU A 144 -16.70 -3.16 49.24
C LEU A 144 -16.25 -2.07 50.22
N ASN A 145 -15.81 -0.92 49.72
CA ASN A 145 -15.41 0.22 50.55
C ASN A 145 -16.60 0.73 51.40
N SER A 146 -17.77 0.89 50.77
CA SER A 146 -19.01 1.24 51.48
C SER A 146 -19.38 0.23 52.56
N SER A 147 -19.22 -1.07 52.28
CA SER A 147 -19.46 -2.14 53.25
C SER A 147 -18.48 -2.08 54.43
N ILE A 148 -17.20 -1.77 54.17
CA ILE A 148 -16.18 -1.56 55.21
C ILE A 148 -16.54 -0.38 56.10
N ASP A 149 -16.98 0.75 55.53
CA ASP A 149 -17.39 1.92 56.29
C ASP A 149 -18.58 1.61 57.21
N GLN A 150 -19.60 0.91 56.70
CA GLN A 150 -20.75 0.47 57.50
C GLN A 150 -20.34 -0.47 58.65
N LEU A 151 -19.41 -1.38 58.39
CA LEU A 151 -18.90 -2.29 59.41
C LEU A 151 -18.13 -1.52 60.49
N LYS A 152 -17.32 -0.53 60.10
CA LYS A 152 -16.58 0.34 61.01
C LYS A 152 -17.51 1.15 61.90
N GLU A 153 -18.58 1.73 61.35
CA GLU A 153 -19.60 2.43 62.14
C GLU A 153 -20.31 1.49 63.12
N SER A 154 -20.63 0.27 62.68
CA SER A 154 -21.26 -0.74 63.53
C SER A 154 -20.36 -1.16 64.68
N LEU A 155 -19.06 -1.32 64.42
CA LEU A 155 -18.06 -1.61 65.45
C LEU A 155 -17.97 -0.47 66.48
N GLN A 156 -17.89 0.79 66.03
CA GLN A 156 -17.88 1.95 66.93
C GLN A 156 -19.14 2.01 67.82
N LYS A 157 -20.31 1.72 67.26
CA LYS A 157 -21.57 1.66 68.04
C LYS A 157 -21.52 0.55 69.10
N ILE A 158 -20.96 -0.62 68.78
CA ILE A 158 -20.80 -1.72 69.74
C ILE A 158 -19.81 -1.32 70.84
N GLU A 159 -18.65 -0.75 70.48
CA GLU A 159 -17.65 -0.28 71.45
C GLU A 159 -18.26 0.75 72.43
N GLN A 160 -19.03 1.72 71.93
CA GLN A 160 -19.74 2.69 72.76
C GLN A 160 -20.75 2.02 73.70
N ARG A 161 -21.53 1.06 73.21
CA ARG A 161 -22.50 0.31 74.03
C ARG A 161 -21.81 -0.50 75.12
N VAL A 162 -20.73 -1.19 74.80
CA VAL A 162 -19.94 -1.98 75.76
C VAL A 162 -19.35 -1.06 76.83
N SER A 163 -18.73 0.04 76.42
CA SER A 163 -18.16 1.04 77.35
C SER A 163 -19.24 1.63 78.29
N THR A 164 -20.40 2.01 77.73
CA THR A 164 -21.50 2.55 78.53
C THR A 164 -22.06 1.52 79.51
N SER A 165 -22.26 0.28 79.06
CA SER A 165 -22.74 -0.83 79.90
C SER A 165 -21.78 -1.12 81.06
N PHE A 166 -20.47 -1.11 80.77
CA PHE A 166 -19.44 -1.29 81.78
C PHE A 166 -19.48 -0.20 82.85
N TRP A 167 -19.56 1.08 82.44
CA TRP A 167 -19.70 2.20 83.38
C TRP A 167 -20.96 2.11 84.24
N LEU A 168 -22.10 1.79 83.62
CA LEU A 168 -23.37 1.62 84.35
C LEU A 168 -23.28 0.50 85.39
N SER A 169 -22.61 -0.61 85.05
CA SER A 169 -22.38 -1.72 85.99
C SER A 169 -21.54 -1.29 87.20
N ILE A 170 -20.45 -0.55 86.98
CA ILE A 170 -19.61 0.00 88.07
C ILE A 170 -20.45 0.92 88.96
N VAL A 171 -21.20 1.85 88.38
CA VAL A 171 -22.04 2.78 89.14
C VAL A 171 -23.10 2.03 89.96
N ALA A 172 -23.75 1.02 89.38
CA ALA A 172 -24.74 0.21 90.08
C ALA A 172 -24.14 -0.54 91.29
N ILE A 173 -22.93 -1.08 91.16
CA ILE A 173 -22.21 -1.72 92.26
C ILE A 173 -21.90 -0.69 93.36
N LEU A 174 -21.35 0.47 93.01
CA LEU A 174 -21.03 1.53 93.99
C LEU A 174 -22.26 1.98 94.76
N VAL A 175 -23.38 2.23 94.08
CA VAL A 175 -24.67 2.58 94.72
C VAL A 175 -25.11 1.48 95.67
N SER A 176 -25.08 0.22 95.23
CA SER A 176 -25.47 -0.93 96.07
C SER A 176 -24.63 -1.04 97.34
N VAL A 177 -23.31 -0.86 97.22
CA VAL A 177 -22.38 -0.86 98.37
C VAL A 177 -22.69 0.29 99.32
N THR A 178 -22.90 1.51 98.82
CA THR A 178 -23.22 2.67 99.69
C THR A 178 -24.53 2.48 100.46
N ILE A 179 -25.55 1.94 99.82
CA ILE A 179 -26.84 1.63 100.47
C ILE A 179 -26.65 0.56 101.54
N ALA A 180 -25.90 -0.52 101.25
CA ALA A 180 -25.63 -1.57 102.22
C ALA A 180 -24.90 -1.04 103.46
N VAL A 181 -23.91 -0.15 103.29
CA VAL A 181 -23.20 0.51 104.40
C VAL A 181 -24.14 1.39 105.22
N LEU A 182 -25.01 2.17 104.57
CA LEU A 182 -25.97 3.05 105.27
C LEU A 182 -26.97 2.25 106.11
N ILE A 183 -27.50 1.15 105.56
CA ILE A 183 -28.42 0.25 106.29
C ILE A 183 -27.71 -0.38 107.49
N ALA A 184 -26.47 -0.86 107.32
CA ALA A 184 -25.70 -1.44 108.41
C ALA A 184 -25.48 -0.44 109.56
N PHE A 185 -25.29 0.85 109.25
CA PHE A 185 -25.13 1.90 110.27
C PHE A 185 -26.41 2.21 111.05
N GLN A 186 -27.61 2.09 110.45
CA GLN A 186 -28.89 2.36 111.12
C GLN A 186 -29.35 1.26 112.09
N ILE A 187 -28.75 0.07 112.02
CA ILE A 187 -29.13 -1.11 112.82
C ILE A 187 -28.26 -1.25 114.09
N ILE A 188 -27.14 -0.52 114.18
CA ILE A 188 -26.20 -0.49 115.32
C ILE A 188 -26.55 0.65 116.26
#